data_AF-A0A645BMD5-F1
#
_entry.id   AF-A0A645BMD5-F1
#
_cell.length_a   1.000
_cell.length_b   1.000
_cell.length_c   1.000
_cell.angle_alpha   90.00
_cell.angle_beta   90.00
_cell.angle_gamma   90.00
#
_symmetry.space_group_name_H-M   'P 1'
#
loop_
_entity.id
_entity.type
_entity.pdbx_description
1 polymer ?
#
loop_
_entity_poly.entity_id
_entity_poly.type
_entity_poly.pdbx_seq_one_letter_code
_entity_poly.pdbx_strand_id
1 'polypeptide(L)'
;MFLLARLNETLLVNRRSIVAEQILKRDAAIEALVRRADQAYRANDDTQAIRLYLEAALLSTEGPVNVRKHETAELVLKAQTFIEALRFSFRNEQPDAATVDVYLRRKSRLLAPKVLNARVDASFEARNSLGRNYTDFLQFNTSTNGFFPFVPYNQGLLKEGQVTFRVDFSDLVPRLSSSLAPEFLNPILSAMERATISFPYVLKMRSFGQLIPSSIQEYSIEGVLLPGSRALSSFALELGLDGVATEKLALSSADLEEQVGEIRSRLPKATQAILGTVGVATQEKVRAKWVVVVSGQVVLYDLNPLKVVYDSQEIEAVASGATFEEARDEAFRRFGSIAKYLVGAYMFRN
;
A
#
# COMPACT_ATOMS: atom_id res chain seq x y z
N MET A 1 -58.47 -7.25 44.55
CA MET A 1 -58.41 -7.50 43.10
C MET A 1 -57.14 -8.31 42.84
N PHE A 2 -57.26 -9.61 42.59
CA PHE A 2 -56.12 -10.51 42.35
C PHE A 2 -55.96 -10.74 40.84
N LEU A 3 -54.82 -10.35 40.29
CA LEU A 3 -54.43 -10.66 38.91
C LEU A 3 -53.96 -12.12 38.84
N LEU A 4 -54.82 -13.01 38.33
CA LEU A 4 -54.46 -14.39 37.99
C LEU A 4 -53.86 -14.42 36.59
N ALA A 5 -52.53 -14.51 36.50
CA ALA A 5 -51.84 -14.85 35.26
C ALA A 5 -52.15 -16.33 34.93
N ARG A 6 -53.03 -16.56 33.95
CA ARG A 6 -53.36 -17.91 33.48
C ARG A 6 -52.26 -18.39 32.54
N LEU A 7 -51.39 -19.26 33.05
CA LEU A 7 -50.32 -19.90 32.28
C LEU A 7 -50.93 -20.84 31.23
N ASN A 8 -50.66 -20.63 29.94
CA ASN A 8 -51.07 -21.55 28.88
C ASN A 8 -49.98 -22.60 28.68
N GLU A 9 -50.18 -23.78 29.27
CA GLU A 9 -49.22 -24.89 29.29
C GLU A 9 -48.82 -25.35 27.88
N THR A 10 -49.76 -25.38 26.93
CA THR A 10 -49.53 -25.73 25.52
C THR A 10 -48.56 -24.79 24.83
N LEU A 11 -48.67 -23.47 25.06
CA LEU A 11 -47.75 -22.48 24.52
C LEU A 11 -46.34 -22.62 25.11
N LEU A 12 -46.26 -22.99 26.40
CA LEU A 12 -44.99 -23.24 27.09
C LEU A 12 -44.28 -24.48 26.57
N VAL A 13 -45.01 -25.57 26.35
CA VAL A 13 -44.46 -26.81 25.78
C VAL A 13 -43.98 -26.58 24.34
N ASN A 14 -44.77 -25.91 23.51
CA ASN A 14 -44.37 -25.57 22.14
C ASN A 14 -43.14 -24.65 22.10
N ARG A 15 -43.08 -23.62 22.95
CA ARG A 15 -41.89 -22.76 23.05
C ARG A 15 -40.66 -23.53 23.53
N ARG A 16 -40.81 -24.44 24.49
CA ARG A 16 -39.71 -25.32 24.95
C ARG A 16 -39.20 -26.21 23.82
N SER A 17 -40.09 -26.77 23.01
CA SER A 17 -39.72 -27.59 21.83
C SER A 17 -38.97 -26.78 20.77
N ILE A 18 -39.44 -25.57 20.46
CA ILE A 18 -38.78 -24.67 19.48
C ILE A 18 -37.40 -24.25 19.97
N VAL A 19 -37.28 -23.88 21.25
CA VAL A 19 -36.00 -23.51 21.86
C VAL A 19 -35.03 -24.70 21.87
N ALA A 20 -35.50 -25.91 22.17
CA ALA A 20 -34.67 -27.12 22.13
C ALA A 20 -34.17 -27.43 20.71
N GLU A 21 -35.04 -27.30 19.70
CA GLU A 21 -34.66 -27.50 18.30
C GLU A 21 -33.63 -26.46 17.83
N GLN A 22 -33.81 -25.19 18.22
CA GLN A 22 -32.86 -24.11 17.92
C GLN A 22 -31.49 -24.38 18.56
N ILE A 23 -31.45 -24.87 19.80
CA ILE A 23 -30.21 -25.24 20.47
C ILE A 23 -29.52 -26.40 19.73
N LEU A 24 -30.25 -27.46 19.39
CA LEU A 24 -29.69 -28.61 18.67
C LEU A 24 -29.13 -28.22 17.31
N LYS A 25 -29.84 -27.37 16.55
CA LYS A 25 -29.38 -26.86 15.25
C LYS A 25 -28.11 -26.02 15.39
N ARG A 26 -28.06 -25.14 16.40
CA ARG A 26 -26.88 -24.32 16.68
C ARG A 26 -25.68 -25.18 17.04
N ASP A 27 -25.85 -26.12 17.95
CA ASP A 27 -24.75 -26.98 18.42
C ASP A 27 -24.22 -27.87 17.29
N ALA A 28 -25.10 -28.40 16.43
CA ALA A 28 -24.68 -29.15 15.24
C ALA A 28 -23.90 -28.27 14.24
N ALA A 29 -24.30 -27.01 14.06
CA ALA A 29 -23.60 -26.06 13.19
C ALA A 29 -22.21 -25.68 13.76
N ILE A 30 -22.11 -25.42 15.07
CA ILE A 30 -20.83 -25.17 15.75
C ILE A 30 -19.91 -26.39 15.60
N GLU A 31 -20.42 -27.60 15.84
CA GLU A 31 -19.63 -28.82 15.74
C GLU A 31 -19.13 -29.06 14.29
N ALA A 32 -19.94 -28.74 13.28
CA ALA A 32 -19.53 -28.79 11.89
C ALA A 32 -18.41 -27.78 11.57
N LEU A 33 -18.49 -26.54 12.09
CA LEU A 33 -17.44 -25.54 11.93
C LEU A 33 -16.14 -25.99 12.59
N VAL A 34 -16.19 -26.50 13.82
CA VAL A 34 -15.02 -27.00 14.56
C VAL A 34 -14.35 -28.15 13.81
N ARG A 35 -15.11 -29.14 13.31
CA ARG A 35 -14.56 -30.24 12.52
C ARG A 35 -13.86 -29.75 11.26
N ARG A 36 -14.44 -28.78 10.56
CA ARG A 36 -13.82 -28.16 9.38
C ARG A 36 -12.57 -27.37 9.74
N ALA A 37 -12.56 -26.68 10.88
CA ALA A 37 -11.39 -25.95 11.37
C ALA A 37 -10.22 -26.89 11.66
N ASP A 38 -10.48 -28.02 12.33
CA ASP A 38 -9.47 -29.05 12.59
C ASP A 38 -8.92 -29.66 11.30
N GLN A 39 -9.77 -29.89 10.29
CA GLN A 39 -9.35 -30.37 8.98
C GLN A 39 -8.46 -29.35 8.27
N ALA A 40 -8.85 -28.07 8.26
CA ALA A 40 -8.04 -26.99 7.68
C ALA A 40 -6.68 -26.87 8.36
N TYR A 41 -6.63 -26.93 9.69
CA TYR A 41 -5.38 -26.85 10.45
C TYR A 41 -4.42 -28.01 10.16
N ARG A 42 -4.95 -29.23 9.96
CA ARG A 42 -4.16 -30.41 9.54
C ARG A 42 -3.68 -30.30 8.10
N ALA A 43 -4.44 -29.62 7.25
CA ALA A 43 -4.08 -29.32 5.87
C ALA A 43 -3.12 -28.12 5.73
N ASN A 44 -2.66 -27.54 6.85
CA ASN A 44 -1.81 -26.35 6.92
C ASN A 44 -2.47 -25.05 6.40
N ASP A 45 -3.80 -24.99 6.39
CA ASP A 45 -4.56 -23.76 6.15
C ASP A 45 -4.98 -23.16 7.50
N ASP A 46 -3.97 -22.69 8.24
CA ASP A 46 -4.15 -22.15 9.60
C ASP A 46 -5.05 -20.92 9.59
N THR A 47 -5.00 -20.10 8.53
CA THR A 47 -5.87 -18.92 8.38
C THR A 47 -7.34 -19.29 8.27
N GLN A 48 -7.69 -20.32 7.48
CA GLN A 48 -9.05 -20.79 7.40
C GLN A 48 -9.51 -21.45 8.71
N ALA A 49 -8.61 -22.19 9.39
CA ALA A 49 -8.92 -22.77 10.69
C ALA A 49 -9.26 -21.69 11.73
N ILE A 50 -8.46 -20.62 11.81
CA ILE A 50 -8.71 -19.47 12.68
C ILE A 50 -10.08 -18.85 12.36
N ARG A 51 -10.37 -18.61 11.08
CA ARG A 51 -11.64 -18.05 10.62
C ARG A 51 -12.84 -18.88 11.09
N LEU A 52 -12.78 -20.20 10.88
CA LEU A 52 -13.85 -21.12 11.26
C LEU A 52 -14.06 -21.20 12.79
N TYR A 53 -12.99 -21.14 13.60
CA TYR A 53 -13.14 -21.07 15.06
C TYR A 53 -13.77 -19.75 15.52
N LEU A 54 -13.39 -18.63 14.89
CA LEU A 54 -13.98 -17.32 15.19
C LEU A 54 -15.44 -17.25 14.76
N GLU A 55 -15.81 -17.84 13.63
CA GLU A 55 -17.21 -17.98 13.22
C GLU A 55 -18.02 -18.86 14.17
N ALA A 56 -17.43 -19.96 14.66
CA ALA A 56 -18.05 -20.80 15.67
C ALA A 56 -18.27 -20.03 16.99
N ALA A 57 -17.30 -19.20 17.40
CA ALA A 57 -17.40 -18.36 18.58
C ALA A 57 -18.49 -17.28 18.44
N LEU A 58 -18.65 -16.68 17.26
CA LEU A 58 -19.74 -15.76 16.98
C LEU A 58 -21.09 -16.48 17.14
N LEU A 59 -21.25 -17.64 16.51
CA LEU A 59 -22.50 -18.42 16.59
C LEU A 59 -22.83 -18.88 18.01
N SER A 60 -21.82 -19.14 18.85
CA SER A 60 -22.03 -19.53 20.26
C SER A 60 -22.49 -18.37 21.16
N THR A 61 -22.32 -17.11 20.72
CA THR A 61 -22.91 -15.94 21.40
C THR A 61 -24.38 -15.74 21.06
N GLU A 62 -24.87 -16.34 19.97
CA GLU A 62 -26.24 -16.21 19.50
C GLU A 62 -27.17 -17.28 20.10
N GLY A 63 -28.45 -16.92 20.26
CA GLY A 63 -29.52 -17.85 20.67
C GLY A 63 -29.67 -18.08 22.18
N PRO A 64 -30.48 -19.08 22.59
CA PRO A 64 -30.88 -19.28 23.98
C PRO A 64 -29.70 -19.59 24.92
N VAL A 65 -29.75 -19.06 26.15
CA VAL A 65 -28.66 -19.04 27.16
C VAL A 65 -28.49 -20.38 27.91
N ASN A 66 -29.23 -21.43 27.55
CA ASN A 66 -29.16 -22.70 28.26
C ASN A 66 -27.80 -23.40 28.07
N VAL A 67 -27.47 -24.37 28.94
CA VAL A 67 -26.19 -25.12 29.03
C VAL A 67 -25.51 -25.25 27.66
N ARG A 68 -24.48 -24.42 27.43
CA ARG A 68 -23.76 -24.36 26.17
C ARG A 68 -22.82 -25.55 26.10
N LYS A 69 -23.04 -26.48 25.17
CA LYS A 69 -22.11 -27.59 24.90
C LYS A 69 -20.73 -27.10 24.44
N HIS A 70 -20.70 -25.94 23.79
CA HIS A 70 -19.49 -25.27 23.32
C HIS A 70 -19.39 -23.87 23.94
N GLU A 71 -18.38 -23.65 24.77
CA GLU A 71 -18.17 -22.36 25.41
C GLU A 71 -17.46 -21.39 24.45
N THR A 72 -17.98 -20.16 24.37
CA THR A 72 -17.36 -19.09 23.56
C THR A 72 -15.88 -18.88 23.94
N ALA A 73 -15.57 -18.98 25.24
CA ALA A 73 -14.22 -18.82 25.77
C ALA A 73 -13.24 -19.84 25.18
N GLU A 74 -13.64 -21.11 25.06
CA GLU A 74 -12.79 -22.17 24.51
C GLU A 74 -12.51 -21.97 23.01
N LEU A 75 -13.55 -21.60 22.25
CA LEU A 75 -13.44 -21.36 20.81
C LEU A 75 -12.52 -20.17 20.51
N VAL A 76 -12.69 -19.08 21.27
CA VAL A 76 -11.84 -17.88 21.20
C VAL A 76 -10.41 -18.20 21.57
N LEU A 77 -10.18 -18.91 22.68
CA LEU A 77 -8.85 -19.30 23.13
C LEU A 77 -8.13 -20.15 22.09
N LYS A 78 -8.86 -21.04 21.41
CA LYS A 78 -8.31 -21.87 20.33
C LYS A 78 -7.87 -21.03 19.14
N ALA A 79 -8.72 -20.11 18.67
CA ALA A 79 -8.38 -19.19 17.59
C ALA A 79 -7.17 -18.32 17.95
N GLN A 80 -7.15 -17.76 19.16
CA GLN A 80 -6.02 -16.97 19.67
C GLN A 80 -4.72 -17.78 19.65
N THR A 81 -4.74 -19.01 20.17
CA THR A 81 -3.55 -19.89 20.18
C THR A 81 -2.99 -20.11 18.78
N PHE A 82 -3.87 -20.24 17.77
CA PHE A 82 -3.44 -20.43 16.39
C PHE A 82 -2.86 -19.16 15.79
N ILE A 83 -3.48 -18.00 16.03
CA ILE A 83 -2.92 -16.69 15.62
C ILE A 83 -1.54 -16.49 16.26
N GLU A 84 -1.41 -16.73 17.56
CA GLU A 84 -0.15 -16.59 18.31
C GLU A 84 0.92 -17.59 17.91
N ALA A 85 0.56 -18.65 17.18
CA ALA A 85 1.53 -19.60 16.62
C ALA A 85 2.06 -19.15 15.25
N LEU A 86 1.41 -18.20 14.56
CA LEU A 86 1.87 -17.71 13.26
C LEU A 86 3.18 -16.94 13.40
N ARG A 87 4.17 -17.31 12.59
CA ARG A 87 5.50 -16.70 12.57
C ARG A 87 5.86 -16.34 11.16
N PHE A 88 6.09 -15.06 10.95
CA PHE A 88 6.72 -14.57 9.75
C PHE A 88 8.24 -14.70 9.85
N SER A 89 8.89 -14.83 8.71
CA SER A 89 10.34 -14.75 8.56
C SER A 89 10.69 -14.32 7.15
N PHE A 90 11.82 -13.64 6.99
CA PHE A 90 12.33 -13.23 5.68
C PHE A 90 13.42 -14.17 5.17
N ARG A 91 13.54 -14.27 3.85
CA ARG A 91 14.70 -14.83 3.15
C ARG A 91 14.97 -14.02 1.90
N ASN A 92 16.18 -14.18 1.35
CA ASN A 92 16.59 -13.50 0.11
C ASN A 92 16.34 -11.99 0.16
N GLU A 93 16.60 -11.39 1.33
CA GLU A 93 16.38 -9.97 1.58
C GLU A 93 17.32 -9.13 0.71
N GLN A 94 16.74 -8.21 -0.06
CA GLN A 94 17.46 -7.17 -0.79
C GLN A 94 16.91 -5.80 -0.38
N PRO A 95 17.36 -5.26 0.77
CA PRO A 95 16.89 -3.97 1.27
C PRO A 95 17.14 -2.81 0.32
N ASP A 96 18.12 -2.93 -0.59
CA ASP A 96 18.45 -1.91 -1.59
C ASP A 96 17.58 -1.94 -2.85
N ALA A 97 16.81 -2.99 -3.05
CA ALA A 97 15.76 -3.09 -4.07
C ALA A 97 14.35 -3.16 -3.45
N ALA A 98 14.25 -3.12 -2.12
CA ALA A 98 13.04 -3.37 -1.35
C ALA A 98 12.33 -4.69 -1.74
N THR A 99 13.10 -5.74 -2.06
CA THR A 99 12.56 -7.08 -2.38
C THR A 99 12.90 -8.08 -1.28
N VAL A 100 11.98 -9.02 -1.03
CA VAL A 100 12.14 -10.04 0.01
C VAL A 100 11.19 -11.22 -0.24
N ASP A 101 11.62 -12.43 0.10
CA ASP A 101 10.71 -13.57 0.21
C ASP A 101 10.12 -13.65 1.63
N VAL A 102 8.80 -13.55 1.72
CA VAL A 102 8.08 -13.55 3.01
C VAL A 102 7.52 -14.94 3.25
N TYR A 103 8.01 -15.60 4.30
CA TYR A 103 7.56 -16.91 4.74
C TYR A 103 6.60 -16.78 5.91
N LEU A 104 5.51 -17.53 5.88
CA LEU A 104 4.61 -17.72 7.03
C LEU A 104 4.65 -19.18 7.47
N ARG A 105 4.99 -19.40 8.73
CA ARG A 105 5.08 -20.71 9.35
C ARG A 105 4.35 -20.75 10.68
N ARG A 106 3.93 -21.94 11.08
CA ARG A 106 3.42 -22.20 12.42
C ARG A 106 4.58 -22.56 13.36
N LYS A 107 4.63 -21.93 14.52
CA LYS A 107 5.54 -22.28 15.61
C LYS A 107 5.25 -23.70 16.07
N SER A 108 6.26 -24.55 16.05
CA SER A 108 6.20 -25.95 16.49
C SER A 108 7.53 -26.34 17.13
N ARG A 109 7.52 -27.33 18.04
CA ARG A 109 8.73 -27.77 18.76
C ARG A 109 9.73 -28.54 17.89
N LEU A 110 9.29 -29.14 16.78
CA LEU A 110 10.11 -30.04 15.96
C LEU A 110 10.38 -29.46 14.57
N LEU A 111 9.33 -29.32 13.77
CA LEU A 111 9.38 -28.76 12.42
C LEU A 111 8.31 -27.69 12.32
N ALA A 112 8.70 -26.45 11.99
CA ALA A 112 7.78 -25.33 11.80
C ALA A 112 6.99 -25.52 10.50
N PRO A 113 5.71 -25.94 10.56
CA PRO A 113 4.94 -26.23 9.37
C PRO A 113 4.72 -24.96 8.55
N LYS A 114 4.72 -25.09 7.23
CA LYS A 114 4.35 -24.02 6.31
C LYS A 114 2.88 -23.68 6.52
N VAL A 115 2.50 -22.41 6.41
CA VAL A 115 1.08 -22.02 6.35
C VAL A 115 0.73 -21.70 4.90
N LEU A 116 -0.28 -22.38 4.37
CA LEU A 116 -0.67 -22.36 2.96
C LEU A 116 -1.88 -21.45 2.74
N ASN A 117 -1.98 -20.84 1.56
CA ASN A 117 -3.10 -20.01 1.12
C ASN A 117 -3.46 -18.86 2.08
N ALA A 118 -2.53 -18.47 2.96
CA ALA A 118 -2.75 -17.39 3.89
C ALA A 118 -2.73 -16.07 3.14
N ARG A 119 -3.83 -15.32 3.25
CA ARG A 119 -3.95 -13.96 2.74
C ARG A 119 -3.14 -13.01 3.62
N VAL A 120 -2.18 -12.31 3.03
CA VAL A 120 -1.24 -11.43 3.71
C VAL A 120 -1.24 -10.07 3.03
N ASP A 121 -1.41 -9.02 3.81
CA ASP A 121 -1.31 -7.65 3.36
C ASP A 121 0.09 -7.11 3.65
N ALA A 122 0.69 -6.47 2.66
CA ALA A 122 1.89 -5.67 2.77
C ALA A 122 1.48 -4.19 2.73
N SER A 123 1.82 -3.42 3.76
CA SER A 123 1.59 -1.98 3.81
C SER A 123 2.90 -1.21 3.85
N PHE A 124 3.00 -0.14 3.06
CA PHE A 124 4.19 0.71 3.00
C PHE A 124 3.81 2.15 2.64
N GLU A 125 4.70 3.09 2.93
CA GLU A 125 4.52 4.48 2.52
C GLU A 125 4.98 4.70 1.08
N ALA A 126 4.20 5.48 0.36
CA ALA A 126 4.48 5.89 -1.01
C ALA A 126 4.14 7.37 -1.19
N ARG A 127 4.67 7.99 -2.24
CA ARG A 127 4.34 9.35 -2.68
C ARG A 127 3.73 9.32 -4.07
N ASN A 128 2.62 10.03 -4.24
CA ASN A 128 1.96 10.13 -5.54
C ASN A 128 2.63 11.18 -6.44
N SER A 129 2.18 11.27 -7.69
CA SER A 129 2.71 12.21 -8.70
C SER A 129 2.49 13.69 -8.37
N LEU A 130 1.69 14.00 -7.34
CA LEU A 130 1.45 15.36 -6.84
C LEU A 130 2.26 15.67 -5.57
N GLY A 131 3.23 14.82 -5.22
CA GLY A 131 4.12 15.05 -4.08
C GLY A 131 3.53 14.66 -2.72
N ARG A 132 2.34 14.04 -2.68
CA ARG A 132 1.67 13.70 -1.40
C ARG A 132 1.98 12.29 -0.97
N ASN A 133 2.39 12.13 0.28
CA ASN A 133 2.58 10.82 0.90
C ASN A 133 1.23 10.16 1.18
N TYR A 134 1.17 8.84 1.04
CA TYR A 134 0.03 7.97 1.36
C TYR A 134 0.53 6.58 1.76
N THR A 135 -0.32 5.80 2.44
CA THR A 135 -0.05 4.38 2.69
C THR A 135 -0.66 3.56 1.57
N ASP A 136 0.16 2.75 0.91
CA ASP A 136 -0.27 1.80 -0.10
C ASP A 136 -0.34 0.38 0.47
N PHE A 137 -1.12 -0.47 -0.19
CA PHE A 137 -1.36 -1.85 0.23
C PHE A 137 -1.27 -2.81 -0.95
N LEU A 138 -0.55 -3.90 -0.77
CA LEU A 138 -0.52 -5.03 -1.69
C LEU A 138 -0.96 -6.28 -0.97
N GLN A 139 -1.70 -7.13 -1.68
CA GLN A 139 -2.25 -8.37 -1.12
C GLN A 139 -1.63 -9.59 -1.79
N PHE A 140 -1.24 -10.55 -0.97
CA PHE A 140 -0.60 -11.78 -1.39
C PHE A 140 -1.30 -12.99 -0.76
N ASN A 141 -1.13 -14.14 -1.39
CA ASN A 141 -1.45 -15.43 -0.78
C ASN A 141 -0.16 -16.25 -0.67
N THR A 142 0.05 -16.93 0.45
CA THR A 142 1.16 -17.87 0.56
C THR A 142 0.97 -19.05 -0.41
N SER A 143 2.03 -19.39 -1.14
CA SER A 143 2.03 -20.52 -2.07
C SER A 143 2.01 -21.87 -1.35
N THR A 144 2.02 -22.97 -2.11
CA THR A 144 2.21 -24.34 -1.60
C THR A 144 3.54 -24.52 -0.84
N ASN A 145 4.49 -23.59 -1.01
CA ASN A 145 5.74 -23.57 -0.26
C ASN A 145 5.70 -22.73 1.03
N GLY A 146 4.56 -22.12 1.35
CA GLY A 146 4.37 -21.31 2.56
C GLY A 146 5.05 -19.94 2.51
N PHE A 147 5.29 -19.43 1.31
CA PHE A 147 5.90 -18.11 1.09
C PHE A 147 5.37 -17.45 -0.19
N PHE A 148 5.62 -16.15 -0.30
CA PHE A 148 5.42 -15.35 -1.50
C PHE A 148 6.57 -14.34 -1.64
N PRO A 149 6.98 -14.00 -2.87
CA PRO A 149 7.93 -12.92 -3.11
C PRO A 149 7.22 -11.57 -3.02
N PHE A 150 7.80 -10.63 -2.29
CA PHE A 150 7.42 -9.22 -2.32
C PHE A 150 8.34 -8.46 -3.28
N VAL A 151 7.72 -7.81 -4.26
CA VAL A 151 8.37 -6.89 -5.19
C VAL A 151 7.51 -5.62 -5.24
N PRO A 152 8.09 -4.43 -5.02
CA PRO A 152 7.33 -3.20 -5.04
C PRO A 152 7.02 -2.81 -6.49
N TYR A 153 5.76 -2.94 -6.88
CA TYR A 153 5.29 -2.46 -8.19
C TYR A 153 4.97 -0.97 -8.20
N ASN A 154 4.72 -0.38 -7.02
CA ASN A 154 4.40 1.03 -6.89
C ASN A 154 5.65 1.89 -7.08
N GLN A 155 5.65 2.67 -8.17
CA GLN A 155 6.72 3.61 -8.52
C GLN A 155 6.88 4.76 -7.53
N GLY A 156 5.87 5.01 -6.71
CA GLY A 156 5.88 6.00 -5.65
C GLY A 156 6.48 5.51 -4.34
N LEU A 157 6.96 4.27 -4.23
CA LEU A 157 7.62 3.79 -3.01
C LEU A 157 8.67 4.81 -2.55
N LEU A 158 8.65 5.19 -1.27
CA LEU A 158 9.64 6.11 -0.74
C LEU A 158 11.04 5.52 -0.88
N LYS A 159 12.08 6.35 -0.85
CA LYS A 159 13.47 5.86 -0.93
C LYS A 159 13.82 4.97 0.25
N GLU A 160 13.42 5.36 1.44
CA GLU A 160 13.67 4.62 2.67
C GLU A 160 12.36 4.48 3.44
N GLY A 161 12.23 3.37 4.14
CA GLY A 161 11.03 3.11 4.91
C GLY A 161 10.96 1.67 5.34
N GLN A 162 9.72 1.24 5.59
CA GLN A 162 9.44 -0.09 6.10
C GLN A 162 8.19 -0.66 5.43
N VAL A 163 8.28 -1.91 5.00
CA VAL A 163 7.13 -2.70 4.54
C VAL A 163 6.67 -3.55 5.71
N THR A 164 5.42 -3.40 6.15
CA THR A 164 4.84 -4.22 7.21
C THR A 164 3.93 -5.27 6.59
N PHE A 165 4.20 -6.54 6.90
CA PHE A 165 3.41 -7.68 6.48
C PHE A 165 2.54 -8.18 7.63
N ARG A 166 1.26 -8.43 7.35
CA ARG A 166 0.29 -8.94 8.32
C ARG A 166 -0.70 -9.89 7.67
N VAL A 167 -1.18 -10.87 8.43
CA VAL A 167 -2.27 -11.73 7.94
C VAL A 167 -3.56 -10.91 7.87
N ASP A 168 -4.27 -11.01 6.75
CA ASP A 168 -5.52 -10.27 6.54
C ASP A 168 -6.68 -10.98 7.23
N PHE A 169 -7.24 -10.32 8.25
CA PHE A 169 -8.49 -10.66 8.93
C PHE A 169 -9.51 -9.51 8.88
N SER A 170 -9.32 -8.55 7.97
CA SER A 170 -10.11 -7.31 7.90
C SER A 170 -11.62 -7.54 7.73
N ASP A 171 -12.02 -8.63 7.07
CA ASP A 171 -13.41 -9.02 6.89
C ASP A 171 -14.06 -9.57 8.17
N LEU A 172 -13.26 -10.13 9.09
CA LEU A 172 -13.76 -10.68 10.36
C LEU A 172 -13.83 -9.64 11.47
N VAL A 173 -12.87 -8.71 11.53
CA VAL A 173 -12.76 -7.75 12.64
C VAL A 173 -14.07 -6.98 12.90
N PRO A 174 -14.78 -6.43 11.89
CA PRO A 174 -16.05 -5.74 12.13
C PRO A 174 -17.12 -6.63 12.77
N ARG A 175 -17.23 -7.89 12.33
CA ARG A 175 -18.21 -8.87 12.85
C ARG A 175 -17.87 -9.28 14.28
N LEU A 176 -16.59 -9.45 14.59
CA LEU A 176 -16.13 -9.77 15.94
C LEU A 176 -16.43 -8.61 16.89
N SER A 177 -16.13 -7.38 16.48
CA SER A 177 -16.35 -6.17 17.27
C SER A 177 -17.82 -5.90 17.56
N SER A 178 -18.75 -6.31 16.68
CA SER A 178 -20.19 -6.11 16.91
C SER A 178 -20.82 -7.13 17.87
N SER A 179 -20.19 -8.29 18.06
CA SER A 179 -20.87 -9.46 18.64
C SER A 179 -20.15 -10.06 19.85
N LEU A 180 -18.82 -9.94 19.95
CA LEU A 180 -18.05 -10.47 21.07
C LEU A 180 -17.88 -9.41 22.17
N ALA A 181 -17.95 -9.86 23.42
CA ALA A 181 -17.65 -9.01 24.56
C ALA A 181 -16.14 -8.64 24.59
N PRO A 182 -15.76 -7.47 25.12
CA PRO A 182 -14.38 -6.97 25.09
C PRO A 182 -13.34 -7.93 25.68
N GLU A 183 -13.70 -8.71 26.70
CA GLU A 183 -12.83 -9.70 27.33
C GLU A 183 -12.37 -10.81 26.37
N PHE A 184 -13.20 -11.14 25.36
CA PHE A 184 -12.87 -12.13 24.34
C PHE A 184 -12.25 -11.48 23.09
N LEU A 185 -12.70 -10.27 22.75
CA LEU A 185 -12.26 -9.55 21.56
C LEU A 185 -10.82 -9.04 21.69
N ASN A 186 -10.48 -8.38 22.80
CA ASN A 186 -9.19 -7.70 22.95
C ASN A 186 -7.99 -8.65 22.82
N PRO A 187 -7.99 -9.86 23.42
CA PRO A 187 -6.90 -10.82 23.22
C PRO A 187 -6.70 -11.24 21.77
N ILE A 188 -7.79 -11.42 21.00
CA ILE A 188 -7.74 -11.75 19.57
C ILE A 188 -7.12 -10.61 18.78
N LEU A 189 -7.61 -9.37 18.96
CA LEU A 189 -7.10 -8.20 18.26
C LEU A 189 -5.61 -8.00 18.55
N SER A 190 -5.21 -8.09 19.82
CA SER A 190 -3.80 -7.99 20.19
C SER A 190 -2.96 -9.14 19.61
N ALA A 191 -3.49 -10.36 19.50
CA ALA A 191 -2.78 -11.46 18.84
C ALA A 191 -2.62 -11.20 17.33
N MET A 192 -3.64 -10.67 16.65
CA MET A 192 -3.59 -10.30 15.23
C MET A 192 -2.58 -9.17 14.98
N GLU A 193 -2.54 -8.15 15.83
CA GLU A 193 -1.57 -7.05 15.76
C GLU A 193 -0.12 -7.52 15.94
N ARG A 194 0.11 -8.49 16.84
CA ARG A 194 1.42 -9.13 17.03
C ARG A 194 1.82 -10.08 15.92
N ALA A 195 0.86 -10.59 15.13
CA ALA A 195 1.10 -11.47 13.99
C ALA A 195 1.52 -10.65 12.76
N THR A 196 2.59 -9.87 12.91
CA THR A 196 3.14 -8.99 11.89
C THR A 196 4.66 -9.10 11.86
N ILE A 197 5.26 -8.71 10.74
CA ILE A 197 6.70 -8.52 10.61
C ILE A 197 6.95 -7.32 9.73
N SER A 198 8.07 -6.66 9.94
CA SER A 198 8.38 -5.46 9.20
C SER A 198 9.78 -5.53 8.60
N PHE A 199 9.88 -5.22 7.31
CA PHE A 199 11.08 -5.25 6.49
C PHE A 199 11.55 -3.82 6.22
N PRO A 200 12.63 -3.34 6.88
CA PRO A 200 13.20 -2.04 6.57
C PRO A 200 13.96 -2.10 5.25
N TYR A 201 13.89 -1.03 4.46
CA TYR A 201 14.56 -0.93 3.16
C TYR A 201 15.13 0.48 2.95
N VAL A 202 16.17 0.56 2.10
CA VAL A 202 16.77 1.82 1.64
C VAL A 202 17.20 1.62 0.19
N LEU A 203 16.39 2.10 -0.75
CA LEU A 203 16.60 1.93 -2.18
C LEU A 203 17.93 2.56 -2.62
N LYS A 204 18.74 1.79 -3.34
CA LYS A 204 19.92 2.32 -4.02
C LYS A 204 19.54 2.78 -5.41
N MET A 205 19.87 4.04 -5.72
CA MET A 205 19.77 4.58 -7.07
C MET A 205 21.05 4.34 -7.84
N ARG A 206 20.93 4.18 -9.17
CA ARG A 206 22.09 4.09 -10.07
C ARG A 206 23.00 5.34 -10.02
N SER A 207 22.44 6.49 -9.65
CA SER A 207 23.12 7.80 -9.66
C SER A 207 23.26 8.41 -8.27
N PHE A 208 23.21 7.58 -7.22
CA PHE A 208 23.19 8.05 -5.84
C PHE A 208 24.45 8.88 -5.49
N GLY A 209 24.25 10.05 -4.89
CA GLY A 209 25.33 10.96 -4.46
C GLY A 209 25.96 11.79 -5.59
N GLN A 210 25.48 11.68 -6.83
CA GLN A 210 25.92 12.53 -7.93
C GLN A 210 25.03 13.78 -8.03
N LEU A 211 25.66 14.93 -8.27
CA LEU A 211 24.96 16.17 -8.61
C LEU A 211 24.54 16.08 -10.08
N ILE A 212 23.24 16.04 -10.34
CA ILE A 212 22.70 15.89 -11.70
C ILE A 212 22.33 17.27 -12.26
N PRO A 213 23.04 17.79 -13.29
CA PRO A 213 22.60 18.97 -14.01
C PRO A 213 21.20 18.77 -14.59
N SER A 214 20.32 19.71 -14.30
CA SER A 214 18.91 19.63 -14.66
C SER A 214 18.45 20.96 -15.28
N SER A 215 17.78 20.88 -16.42
CA SER A 215 17.12 22.03 -17.06
C SER A 215 15.74 21.62 -17.57
N ILE A 216 14.72 22.42 -17.25
CA ILE A 216 13.38 22.28 -17.82
C ILE A 216 12.99 23.66 -18.32
N GLN A 217 12.89 23.81 -19.64
CA GLN A 217 12.54 25.08 -20.29
C GLN A 217 11.03 25.22 -20.39
N GLU A 218 10.50 26.37 -19.97
CA GLU A 218 9.07 26.67 -19.92
C GLU A 218 8.67 27.56 -21.09
N TYR A 219 7.60 27.23 -21.81
CA TYR A 219 7.16 27.97 -22.99
C TYR A 219 5.73 28.49 -22.85
N SER A 220 5.48 29.67 -23.43
CA SER A 220 4.13 30.20 -23.61
C SER A 220 3.34 29.41 -24.66
N ILE A 221 2.06 29.72 -24.80
CA ILE A 221 1.20 29.09 -25.83
C ILE A 221 1.63 29.47 -27.25
N GLU A 222 2.32 30.60 -27.42
CA GLU A 222 2.93 31.06 -28.66
C GLU A 222 4.33 30.47 -28.91
N GLY A 223 4.81 29.59 -28.03
CA GLY A 223 6.13 28.98 -28.14
C GLY A 223 7.28 29.89 -27.70
N VAL A 224 7.01 30.96 -26.95
CA VAL A 224 8.06 31.86 -26.43
C VAL A 224 8.62 31.30 -25.14
N LEU A 225 9.96 31.20 -25.04
CA LEU A 225 10.64 30.80 -23.81
C LEU A 225 10.32 31.79 -22.68
N LEU A 226 9.79 31.28 -21.59
CA LEU A 226 9.47 32.03 -20.39
C LEU A 226 10.70 32.15 -19.49
N PRO A 227 10.87 33.27 -18.77
CA PRO A 227 11.97 33.46 -17.82
C PRO A 227 11.79 32.66 -16.51
N GLY A 228 10.75 31.83 -16.42
CA GLY A 228 10.38 31.06 -15.24
C GLY A 228 11.15 29.74 -15.11
N SER A 229 11.09 29.15 -13.92
CA SER A 229 11.67 27.84 -13.62
C SER A 229 10.82 27.08 -12.59
N ARG A 230 9.50 27.22 -12.69
CA ARG A 230 8.50 26.61 -11.78
C ARG A 230 8.54 25.08 -11.85
N ALA A 231 8.51 24.52 -13.05
CA ALA A 231 8.65 23.10 -13.34
C ALA A 231 10.00 22.57 -12.86
N LEU A 232 11.10 23.19 -13.28
CA LEU A 232 12.45 22.81 -12.85
C LEU A 232 12.60 22.86 -11.32
N SER A 233 12.06 23.89 -10.68
CA SER A 233 12.15 24.03 -9.21
C SER A 233 11.34 22.98 -8.47
N SER A 234 10.12 22.67 -8.93
CA SER A 234 9.29 21.62 -8.35
C SER A 234 9.92 20.25 -8.55
N PHE A 235 10.42 19.97 -9.76
CA PHE A 235 11.15 18.75 -10.10
C PHE A 235 12.35 18.53 -9.18
N ALA A 236 13.22 19.54 -9.08
CA ALA A 236 14.41 19.51 -8.23
C ALA A 236 14.08 19.37 -6.73
N LEU A 237 13.04 20.06 -6.24
CA LEU A 237 12.59 19.95 -4.87
C LEU A 237 12.17 18.51 -4.56
N GLU A 238 11.30 17.95 -5.39
CA GLU A 238 10.79 16.58 -5.21
C GLU A 238 11.92 15.56 -5.31
N LEU A 239 12.84 15.70 -6.27
CA LEU A 239 13.96 14.77 -6.44
C LEU A 239 14.96 14.88 -5.27
N GLY A 240 15.12 16.07 -4.71
CA GLY A 240 15.90 16.31 -3.50
C GLY A 240 15.33 15.62 -2.25
N LEU A 241 14.01 15.44 -2.16
CA LEU A 241 13.39 14.66 -1.08
C LEU A 241 13.76 13.17 -1.15
N ASP A 242 14.20 12.68 -2.31
CA ASP A 242 14.75 11.35 -2.51
C ASP A 242 16.29 11.35 -2.32
N GLY A 243 16.88 12.47 -1.92
CA GLY A 243 18.31 12.61 -1.69
C GLY A 243 19.16 12.62 -2.96
N VAL A 244 18.57 12.98 -4.11
CA VAL A 244 19.31 13.28 -5.34
C VAL A 244 19.55 14.77 -5.42
N ALA A 245 20.81 15.17 -5.46
CA ALA A 245 21.17 16.57 -5.63
C ALA A 245 21.03 16.96 -7.11
N THR A 246 20.34 18.06 -7.38
CA THR A 246 20.19 18.61 -8.74
C THR A 246 20.81 20.00 -8.83
N GLU A 247 21.66 20.21 -9.84
CA GLU A 247 22.11 21.56 -10.20
C GLU A 247 21.15 22.15 -11.23
N LYS A 248 20.43 23.23 -10.87
CA LYS A 248 19.46 23.87 -11.76
C LYS A 248 20.20 24.75 -12.76
N LEU A 249 20.12 24.40 -14.04
CA LEU A 249 20.76 25.16 -15.11
C LEU A 249 19.72 25.90 -15.95
N ALA A 250 19.93 27.21 -16.10
CA ALA A 250 19.29 28.02 -17.12
C ALA A 250 20.14 27.93 -18.40
N LEU A 251 19.75 27.03 -19.30
CA LEU A 251 20.40 26.84 -20.59
C LEU A 251 19.80 27.81 -21.61
N SER A 252 20.66 28.41 -22.44
CA SER A 252 20.27 29.46 -23.39
C SER A 252 19.67 28.92 -24.68
N SER A 253 20.03 27.70 -25.06
CA SER A 253 19.60 27.05 -26.29
C SER A 253 18.60 25.93 -26.01
N ALA A 254 17.75 25.63 -27.00
CA ALA A 254 16.91 24.43 -27.04
C ALA A 254 17.59 23.28 -27.83
N ASP A 255 18.71 23.56 -28.50
CA ASP A 255 19.47 22.55 -29.23
C ASP A 255 20.24 21.64 -28.26
N LEU A 256 20.12 20.32 -28.44
CA LEU A 256 20.69 19.33 -27.53
C LEU A 256 22.22 19.37 -27.52
N GLU A 257 22.87 19.56 -28.68
CA GLU A 257 24.34 19.58 -28.76
C GLU A 257 24.89 20.81 -28.04
N GLU A 258 24.25 21.97 -28.23
CA GLU A 258 24.59 23.21 -27.53
C GLU A 258 24.36 23.08 -26.01
N GLN A 259 23.21 22.53 -25.59
CA GLN A 259 22.90 22.27 -24.18
C GLN A 259 23.94 21.35 -23.52
N VAL A 260 24.30 20.25 -24.18
CA VAL A 260 25.30 19.30 -23.69
C VAL A 260 26.68 19.94 -23.64
N GLY A 261 27.04 20.76 -24.63
CA GLY A 261 28.28 21.53 -24.65
C GLY A 261 28.37 22.48 -23.45
N GLU A 262 27.29 23.21 -23.17
CA GLU A 262 27.19 24.10 -22.02
C GLU A 262 27.29 23.36 -20.68
N ILE A 263 26.60 22.23 -20.54
CA ILE A 263 26.68 21.37 -19.35
C ILE A 263 28.10 20.87 -19.14
N ARG A 264 28.76 20.35 -20.18
CA ARG A 264 30.14 19.85 -20.09
C ARG A 264 31.13 20.96 -19.72
N SER A 265 30.90 22.18 -20.19
CA SER A 265 31.73 23.33 -19.83
C SER A 265 31.55 23.75 -18.37
N ARG A 266 30.32 23.76 -17.85
CA ARG A 266 30.03 24.19 -16.47
C ARG A 266 30.30 23.11 -15.44
N LEU A 267 30.04 21.85 -15.80
CA LEU A 267 30.08 20.67 -14.93
C LEU A 267 30.80 19.51 -15.64
N PRO A 268 32.13 19.57 -15.82
CA PRO A 268 32.88 18.60 -16.62
C PRO A 268 32.89 17.17 -16.03
N LYS A 269 32.51 17.03 -14.76
CA LYS A 269 32.42 15.73 -14.06
C LYS A 269 31.02 15.12 -14.13
N ALA A 270 30.04 15.81 -14.72
CA ALA A 270 28.70 15.28 -14.87
C ALA A 270 28.71 14.10 -15.83
N THR A 271 28.18 12.96 -15.36
CA THR A 271 28.00 11.75 -16.15
C THR A 271 26.59 11.66 -16.73
N GLN A 272 25.63 12.36 -16.14
CA GLN A 272 24.24 12.37 -16.54
C GLN A 272 23.68 13.78 -16.53
N ALA A 273 22.62 14.01 -17.30
CA ALA A 273 21.86 15.25 -17.28
C ALA A 273 20.36 14.98 -17.45
N ILE A 274 19.53 15.85 -16.87
CA ILE A 274 18.09 15.83 -17.04
C ILE A 274 17.70 17.06 -17.84
N LEU A 275 17.14 16.86 -19.01
CA LEU A 275 16.75 17.92 -19.93
C LEU A 275 15.28 17.77 -20.28
N GLY A 276 14.54 18.87 -20.28
CA GLY A 276 13.13 18.84 -20.60
C GLY A 276 12.59 20.15 -21.11
N THR A 277 11.41 20.07 -21.70
CA THR A 277 10.65 21.21 -22.18
C THR A 277 9.20 21.05 -21.76
N VAL A 278 8.53 22.15 -21.45
CA VAL A 278 7.11 22.17 -21.12
C VAL A 278 6.50 23.48 -21.61
N GLY A 279 5.38 23.39 -22.32
CA GLY A 279 4.68 24.55 -22.87
C GLY A 279 3.22 24.60 -22.44
N VAL A 280 2.62 25.79 -22.46
CA VAL A 280 1.16 25.93 -22.33
C VAL A 280 0.51 25.36 -23.59
N ALA A 281 -0.24 24.27 -23.44
CA ALA A 281 -0.96 23.62 -24.53
C ALA A 281 -2.35 24.24 -24.72
N THR A 282 -3.04 24.54 -23.61
CA THR A 282 -4.35 25.19 -23.65
C THR A 282 -4.56 26.09 -22.44
N GLN A 283 -5.40 27.12 -22.62
CA GLN A 283 -5.84 27.99 -21.55
C GLN A 283 -7.31 28.35 -21.76
N GLU A 284 -8.10 28.26 -20.69
CA GLU A 284 -9.53 28.59 -20.74
C GLU A 284 -9.97 29.28 -19.45
N LYS A 285 -10.86 30.26 -19.56
CA LYS A 285 -11.51 30.88 -18.40
C LYS A 285 -12.88 30.24 -18.16
N VAL A 286 -12.98 29.45 -17.10
CA VAL A 286 -14.21 28.76 -16.70
C VAL A 286 -14.80 29.47 -15.48
N ARG A 287 -15.93 30.15 -15.67
CA ARG A 287 -16.58 31.01 -14.66
C ARG A 287 -15.61 32.09 -14.14
N ALA A 288 -15.23 32.00 -12.86
CA ALA A 288 -14.33 32.95 -12.19
C ALA A 288 -12.88 32.44 -12.09
N LYS A 289 -12.54 31.30 -12.70
CA LYS A 289 -11.20 30.72 -12.64
C LYS A 289 -10.59 30.55 -14.02
N TRP A 290 -9.28 30.66 -14.07
CA TRP A 290 -8.49 30.22 -15.20
C TRP A 290 -8.13 28.75 -15.02
N VAL A 291 -8.19 27.98 -16.10
CA VAL A 291 -7.72 26.61 -16.21
C VAL A 291 -6.62 26.61 -17.27
N VAL A 292 -5.46 26.08 -16.91
CA VAL A 292 -4.30 26.00 -17.81
C VAL A 292 -3.84 24.55 -17.87
N VAL A 293 -3.62 24.07 -19.09
CA VAL A 293 -3.03 22.76 -19.37
C VAL A 293 -1.65 23.00 -19.97
N VAL A 294 -0.65 22.34 -19.42
CA VAL A 294 0.71 22.32 -19.95
C VAL A 294 1.05 20.91 -20.41
N SER A 295 1.79 20.82 -21.52
CA SER A 295 2.31 19.56 -22.05
C SER A 295 3.80 19.68 -22.33
N GLY A 296 4.53 18.58 -22.16
CA GLY A 296 5.98 18.57 -22.31
C GLY A 296 6.58 17.20 -22.04
N GLN A 297 7.90 17.13 -21.99
CA GLN A 297 8.63 15.90 -21.70
C GLN A 297 9.93 16.18 -20.96
N VAL A 298 10.43 15.18 -20.25
CA VAL A 298 11.71 15.21 -19.54
C VAL A 298 12.49 13.94 -19.87
N VAL A 299 13.75 14.12 -20.23
CA VAL A 299 14.64 13.05 -20.67
C VAL A 299 15.87 13.02 -19.79
N LEU A 300 16.22 11.82 -19.32
CA LEU A 300 17.49 11.55 -18.65
C LEU A 300 18.50 11.07 -19.69
N TYR A 301 19.61 11.77 -19.79
CA TYR A 301 20.73 11.45 -20.66
C TYR A 301 21.90 10.89 -19.85
N ASP A 302 22.56 9.88 -20.41
CA ASP A 302 23.98 9.63 -20.15
C ASP A 302 24.75 10.60 -21.06
N LEU A 303 25.76 11.27 -20.51
CA LEU A 303 26.58 12.22 -21.25
C LEU A 303 27.79 11.54 -21.91
N ASN A 304 28.16 10.32 -21.50
CA ASN A 304 29.36 9.62 -21.97
C ASN A 304 29.12 8.10 -22.12
N PRO A 305 28.56 7.63 -23.26
CA PRO A 305 28.23 8.38 -24.49
C PRO A 305 26.93 9.17 -24.36
N LEU A 306 26.73 10.18 -25.21
CA LEU A 306 25.46 10.92 -25.27
C LEU A 306 24.34 9.98 -25.71
N LYS A 307 23.54 9.51 -24.75
CA LYS A 307 22.49 8.52 -24.98
C LYS A 307 21.28 8.80 -24.10
N VAL A 308 20.09 8.65 -24.67
CA VAL A 308 18.85 8.63 -23.90
C VAL A 308 18.84 7.38 -23.01
N VAL A 309 18.79 7.61 -21.70
CA VAL A 309 18.70 6.58 -20.68
C VAL A 309 17.24 6.35 -20.31
N TYR A 310 16.47 7.43 -20.23
CA TYR A 310 15.04 7.39 -19.98
C TYR A 310 14.35 8.60 -20.63
N ASP A 311 13.14 8.38 -21.12
CA ASP A 311 12.27 9.40 -21.69
C ASP A 311 10.91 9.29 -20.99
N SER A 312 10.44 10.38 -20.40
CA SER A 312 9.14 10.40 -19.73
C SER A 312 7.96 10.24 -20.68
N GLN A 313 8.19 10.38 -21.98
CA GLN A 313 7.16 10.65 -22.98
C GLN A 313 6.41 11.94 -22.65
N GLU A 314 5.28 12.16 -23.32
CA GLU A 314 4.43 13.31 -23.10
C GLU A 314 3.80 13.28 -21.70
N ILE A 315 4.00 14.36 -20.95
CA ILE A 315 3.41 14.62 -19.65
C ILE A 315 2.46 15.80 -19.78
N GLU A 316 1.20 15.57 -19.44
CA GLU A 316 0.22 16.64 -19.29
C GLU A 316 -0.02 16.96 -17.82
N ALA A 317 -0.09 18.26 -17.51
CA ALA A 317 -0.48 18.73 -16.19
C ALA A 317 -1.52 19.85 -16.30
N VAL A 318 -2.55 19.76 -15.46
CA VAL A 318 -3.63 20.74 -15.40
C VAL A 318 -3.68 21.42 -14.04
N ALA A 319 -3.92 22.72 -14.04
CA ALA A 319 -4.19 23.48 -12.84
C ALA A 319 -5.22 24.58 -13.07
N SER A 320 -5.74 25.12 -11.98
CA SER A 320 -6.67 26.24 -12.00
C SER A 320 -6.30 27.29 -10.96
N GLY A 321 -6.53 28.56 -11.27
CA GLY A 321 -6.20 29.71 -10.42
C GLY A 321 -7.21 30.85 -10.58
N ALA A 322 -7.16 31.84 -9.69
CA ALA A 322 -7.95 33.05 -9.81
C ALA A 322 -7.46 33.92 -10.98
N THR A 323 -6.15 33.91 -11.24
CA THR A 323 -5.53 34.53 -12.43
C THR A 323 -4.93 33.49 -13.37
N PHE A 324 -4.65 33.92 -14.61
CA PHE A 324 -3.97 33.09 -15.59
C PHE A 324 -2.58 32.69 -15.11
N GLU A 325 -1.81 33.64 -14.56
CA GLU A 325 -0.46 33.43 -14.08
C GLU A 325 -0.43 32.43 -12.92
N GLU A 326 -1.38 32.53 -12.00
CA GLU A 326 -1.51 31.58 -10.89
C GLU A 326 -1.79 30.15 -11.40
N ALA A 327 -2.74 30.02 -12.33
CA ALA A 327 -3.09 28.74 -12.94
C ALA A 327 -1.89 28.14 -13.70
N ARG A 328 -1.20 28.96 -14.50
CA ARG A 328 -0.02 28.54 -15.28
C ARG A 328 1.13 28.12 -14.38
N ASP A 329 1.48 28.93 -13.39
CA ASP A 329 2.59 28.64 -12.47
C ASP A 329 2.31 27.39 -11.61
N GLU A 330 1.06 27.12 -11.28
CA GLU A 330 0.65 25.86 -10.64
C GLU A 330 0.69 24.67 -11.61
N ALA A 331 0.28 24.83 -12.87
CA ALA A 331 0.35 23.78 -13.88
C ALA A 331 1.81 23.35 -14.13
N PHE A 332 2.73 24.30 -14.26
CA PHE A 332 4.16 24.01 -14.37
C PHE A 332 4.72 23.32 -13.11
N ARG A 333 4.31 23.73 -11.90
CA ARG A 333 4.72 23.02 -10.67
C ARG A 333 4.25 21.57 -10.67
N ARG A 334 2.99 21.31 -11.05
CA ARG A 334 2.45 19.94 -11.16
C ARG A 334 3.19 19.11 -12.20
N PHE A 335 3.50 19.70 -13.36
CA PHE A 335 4.34 19.06 -14.37
C PHE A 335 5.68 18.62 -13.75
N GLY A 336 6.36 19.51 -13.02
CA GLY A 336 7.63 19.19 -12.37
C GLY A 336 7.53 18.01 -11.38
N SER A 337 6.46 17.96 -10.58
CA SER A 337 6.21 16.85 -9.65
C SER A 337 5.90 15.53 -10.37
N ILE A 338 5.11 15.55 -11.45
CA ILE A 338 4.81 14.36 -12.27
C ILE A 338 6.07 13.87 -13.00
N ALA A 339 6.83 14.78 -13.60
CA ALA A 339 8.10 14.46 -14.25
C ALA A 339 9.08 13.82 -13.28
N LYS A 340 9.19 14.34 -12.06
CA LYS A 340 10.00 13.70 -11.01
C LYS A 340 9.51 12.30 -10.72
N TYR A 341 8.21 12.10 -10.53
CA TYR A 341 7.64 10.78 -10.24
C TYR A 341 8.04 9.74 -11.29
N LEU A 342 7.96 10.10 -12.58
CA LEU A 342 8.33 9.24 -13.71
C LEU A 342 9.84 8.98 -13.80
N VAL A 343 10.66 10.02 -13.72
CA VAL A 343 12.13 9.90 -13.77
C VAL A 343 12.65 9.12 -12.54
N GLY A 344 12.13 9.41 -11.35
CA GLY A 344 12.47 8.72 -10.11
C GLY A 344 12.16 7.23 -10.20
N ALA A 345 10.98 6.86 -10.71
CA ALA A 345 10.60 5.47 -10.92
C ALA A 345 11.63 4.69 -11.76
N TYR A 346 12.22 5.33 -12.78
CA TYR A 346 13.30 4.75 -13.56
C TYR A 346 14.61 4.68 -12.75
N MET A 347 15.01 5.77 -12.08
CA MET A 347 16.27 5.84 -11.32
C MET A 347 16.37 4.82 -10.18
N PHE A 348 15.23 4.41 -9.62
CA PHE A 348 15.12 3.41 -8.56
C PHE A 348 14.88 1.98 -9.05
N ARG A 349 14.64 1.76 -10.35
CA ARG A 349 14.52 0.40 -10.91
C ARG A 349 15.92 -0.16 -11.19
N ASN A 350 16.24 -1.27 -10.52
CA ASN A 350 17.44 -2.07 -10.80
C ASN A 350 17.28 -2.85 -12.10
#